data_AF-A0A2J4Q236-F1
#
_entry.id   AF-A0A2J4Q236-F1
#
_cell.length_a   1.000
_cell.length_b   1.000
_cell.length_c   1.000
_cell.angle_alpha   90.00
_cell.angle_beta   90.00
_cell.angle_gamma   90.00
#
_symmetry.space_group_name_H-M   'P 1'
#
loop_
_entity.id
_entity.type
_entity.pdbx_description
1 polymer ?
#
loop_
_entity_poly.entity_id
_entity_poly.type
_entity_poly.pdbx_seq_one_letter_code
_entity_poly.pdbx_strand_id
1 'polypeptide(L)'
;MSEPMIWLLVRGVWETLAMTFVSGFFGFVLGLPVGVLLYVTRPGQIVANAKLYRTLSAVVNIFRSIPFIILLVWMIPFTRVIVGTSIGLQAAIVPLTVGAAPFIARMVENALLEIPTGLIEASRAMGATPMQIVRKVLLPEALPGLVNAATITLITLV
;
A
#
# COMPACT_ATOMS: atom_id res chain seq x y z
N MET A 1 16.69 -11.34 34.22
CA MET A 1 15.59 -10.47 33.75
C MET A 1 14.48 -10.55 34.78
N SER A 2 13.94 -9.44 35.25
CA SER A 2 12.84 -9.47 36.22
C SER A 2 11.55 -9.94 35.54
N GLU A 3 10.66 -10.64 36.26
CA GLU A 3 9.36 -11.06 35.70
C GLU A 3 8.55 -9.90 35.07
N PRO A 4 8.48 -8.70 35.68
CA PRO A 4 7.80 -7.56 35.06
C PRO A 4 8.44 -7.12 33.74
N MET A 5 9.76 -7.25 33.61
CA MET A 5 10.47 -6.92 32.37
C MET A 5 10.12 -7.91 31.25
N ILE A 6 10.01 -9.20 31.56
CA ILE A 6 9.63 -10.22 30.57
C ILE A 6 8.22 -9.94 30.03
N TRP A 7 7.28 -9.63 30.91
CA TRP A 7 5.92 -9.26 30.51
C TRP A 7 5.86 -8.02 29.63
N LEU A 8 6.69 -7.01 29.92
CA LEU A 8 6.78 -5.80 29.09
C LEU A 8 7.30 -6.12 27.68
N LEU A 9 8.29 -6.99 27.55
CA LEU A 9 8.82 -7.42 26.26
C LEU A 9 7.82 -8.24 25.45
N VAL A 10 7.10 -9.17 26.09
CA VAL A 10 6.03 -9.94 25.44
C VAL A 10 4.92 -9.01 24.93
N ARG A 11 4.55 -7.99 25.72
CA ARG A 11 3.61 -6.96 25.29
C ARG A 11 4.15 -6.16 24.11
N GLY A 12 5.44 -5.79 24.12
CA GLY A 12 6.08 -5.11 23.00
C GLY A 12 6.03 -5.92 21.71
N VAL A 13 6.30 -7.22 21.77
CA VAL A 13 6.15 -8.14 20.61
C VAL A 13 4.72 -8.10 20.07
N TRP A 14 3.72 -8.14 20.96
CA TRP A 14 2.32 -8.04 20.55
C TRP A 14 1.99 -6.68 19.90
N GLU A 15 2.47 -5.58 20.48
CA GLU A 15 2.27 -4.25 19.92
C GLU A 15 2.89 -4.12 18.53
N THR A 16 4.12 -4.61 18.31
CA THR A 16 4.76 -4.62 16.99
C THR A 16 3.98 -5.47 15.99
N LEU A 17 3.55 -6.68 16.37
CA LEU A 17 2.76 -7.55 15.49
C LEU A 17 1.45 -6.86 15.09
N ALA A 18 0.73 -6.30 16.06
CA ALA A 18 -0.52 -5.61 15.80
C ALA A 18 -0.32 -4.37 14.92
N MET A 19 0.69 -3.54 15.19
CA MET A 19 1.02 -2.38 14.35
C MET A 19 1.33 -2.82 12.92
N THR A 20 2.22 -3.80 12.76
CA THR A 20 2.73 -4.24 11.45
C THR A 20 1.63 -4.84 10.58
N PHE A 21 0.88 -5.82 11.10
CA PHE A 21 -0.14 -6.50 10.31
C PHE A 21 -1.36 -5.63 10.04
N VAL A 22 -1.81 -4.84 11.01
CA VAL A 22 -2.99 -3.98 10.82
C VAL A 22 -2.67 -2.83 9.88
N SER A 23 -1.53 -2.16 10.05
CA SER A 23 -1.12 -1.07 9.14
C SER A 23 -0.76 -1.60 7.75
N GLY A 24 -0.13 -2.76 7.65
CA GLY A 24 0.12 -3.43 6.38
C GLY A 24 -1.18 -3.77 5.66
N PHE A 25 -2.17 -4.33 6.36
CA PHE A 25 -3.48 -4.65 5.80
C PHE A 25 -4.19 -3.41 5.26
N PHE A 26 -4.37 -2.36 6.08
CA PHE A 26 -5.02 -1.14 5.61
C PHE A 26 -4.19 -0.40 4.56
N GLY A 27 -2.86 -0.49 4.66
CA GLY A 27 -1.93 0.02 3.66
C GLY A 27 -2.16 -0.65 2.30
N PHE A 28 -2.39 -1.96 2.26
CA PHE A 28 -2.75 -2.68 1.04
C PHE A 28 -4.15 -2.33 0.55
N VAL A 29 -5.13 -2.21 1.45
CA VAL A 29 -6.50 -1.80 1.09
C VAL A 29 -6.50 -0.44 0.38
N LEU A 30 -5.63 0.50 0.78
CA LEU A 30 -5.49 1.80 0.15
C LEU A 30 -4.52 1.79 -1.05
N GLY A 31 -3.38 1.14 -0.90
CA GLY A 31 -2.29 1.14 -1.87
C GLY A 31 -2.56 0.29 -3.09
N LEU A 32 -3.24 -0.85 -2.95
CA LEU A 32 -3.53 -1.75 -4.07
C LEU A 32 -4.45 -1.09 -5.12
N PRO A 33 -5.60 -0.46 -4.76
CA PRO A 33 -6.40 0.28 -5.72
C PRO A 33 -5.63 1.43 -6.37
N VAL A 34 -4.82 2.18 -5.61
CA VAL A 34 -4.03 3.30 -6.15
C VAL A 34 -2.96 2.81 -7.11
N GLY A 35 -2.28 1.71 -6.80
CA GLY A 35 -1.25 1.10 -7.66
C GLY A 35 -1.83 0.53 -8.95
N VAL A 36 -2.98 -0.14 -8.87
CA VAL A 36 -3.73 -0.57 -10.06
C VAL A 36 -4.16 0.63 -10.90
N LEU A 37 -4.67 1.69 -10.26
CA LEU A 37 -5.11 2.90 -10.96
C LEU A 37 -3.93 3.60 -11.66
N LEU A 38 -2.79 3.70 -10.99
CA LEU A 38 -1.55 4.21 -11.59
C LEU A 38 -1.15 3.38 -12.82
N TYR A 39 -1.17 2.06 -12.72
CA TYR A 39 -0.84 1.17 -13.83
C TYR A 39 -1.79 1.36 -15.01
N VAL A 40 -3.10 1.26 -14.80
CA VAL A 40 -4.08 1.31 -15.92
C VAL A 40 -4.15 2.68 -16.57
N THR A 41 -3.80 3.76 -15.86
CA THR A 41 -3.83 5.14 -16.37
C THR A 41 -2.56 5.56 -17.10
N ARG A 42 -1.51 4.72 -17.09
CA ARG A 42 -0.28 5.00 -17.83
C ARG A 42 -0.51 5.16 -19.33
N PRO A 43 0.29 6.00 -20.02
CA PRO A 43 0.29 6.05 -21.48
C PRO A 43 0.54 4.65 -22.07
N GLY A 44 -0.30 4.23 -23.02
CA GLY A 44 -0.22 2.90 -23.63
C GLY A 44 -0.94 1.77 -22.88
N GLN A 45 -1.54 2.05 -21.71
CA GLN A 45 -2.27 1.05 -20.92
C GLN A 45 -3.79 1.08 -21.17
N ILE A 46 -4.56 0.37 -20.34
CA ILE A 46 -5.98 0.05 -20.53
C ILE A 46 -6.87 1.29 -20.57
N VAL A 47 -6.65 2.24 -19.64
CA VAL A 47 -7.45 3.45 -19.49
C VAL A 47 -6.50 4.64 -19.51
N ALA A 48 -5.69 4.73 -20.56
CA ALA A 48 -4.61 5.71 -20.67
C ALA A 48 -5.13 7.14 -20.46
N ASN A 49 -4.70 7.77 -19.37
CA ASN A 49 -5.03 9.13 -19.02
C ASN A 49 -3.81 9.79 -18.38
N ALA A 50 -3.00 10.44 -19.23
CA ALA A 50 -1.74 11.05 -18.82
C ALA A 50 -1.92 12.10 -17.71
N LYS A 51 -3.04 12.82 -17.68
CA LYS A 51 -3.32 13.82 -16.66
C LYS A 51 -3.57 13.15 -15.30
N LEU A 52 -4.46 12.14 -15.27
CA LEU A 52 -4.76 11.39 -14.05
C LEU A 52 -3.53 10.65 -13.52
N TYR A 53 -2.76 10.00 -14.40
CA TYR A 53 -1.50 9.35 -14.03
C TYR A 53 -0.51 10.34 -13.39
N ARG A 54 -0.30 11.51 -14.02
CA ARG A 54 0.62 12.53 -13.49
C ARG A 54 0.16 13.04 -12.13
N THR A 55 -1.13 13.31 -11.94
CA THR A 55 -1.68 13.75 -10.65
C THR A 55 -1.51 12.69 -9.56
N LEU A 56 -1.91 11.44 -9.82
CA LEU A 56 -1.77 10.35 -8.84
C LEU A 56 -0.31 10.06 -8.53
N SER A 57 0.55 10.02 -9.54
CA SER A 57 1.98 9.75 -9.37
C SER A 57 2.66 10.87 -8.58
N ALA A 58 2.27 12.14 -8.82
CA ALA A 58 2.73 13.27 -8.02
C ALA A 58 2.30 13.15 -6.56
N VAL A 59 1.02 12.87 -6.29
CA VAL A 59 0.52 12.67 -4.92
C VAL A 59 1.28 11.54 -4.22
N VAL A 60 1.39 10.38 -4.86
CA VAL A 60 2.12 9.23 -4.29
C VAL A 60 3.58 9.59 -4.01
N ASN A 61 4.25 10.27 -4.94
CA ASN A 61 5.64 10.67 -4.75
C ASN A 61 5.82 11.72 -3.65
N ILE A 62 4.90 12.68 -3.51
CA ILE A 62 4.91 13.66 -2.42
C ILE A 62 4.84 12.94 -1.08
N PHE A 63 3.85 12.07 -0.87
CA PHE A 63 3.73 11.34 0.39
C PHE A 63 4.93 10.44 0.67
N ARG A 64 5.50 9.78 -0.35
CA ARG A 64 6.72 8.97 -0.21
C ARG A 64 7.97 9.79 0.15
N SER A 65 7.98 11.08 -0.18
CA SER A 65 9.11 11.97 0.09
C SER A 65 9.11 12.50 1.51
N ILE A 66 7.97 12.42 2.23
CA ILE A 66 7.86 12.89 3.61
C ILE A 66 8.52 11.83 4.52
N PRO A 67 9.55 12.19 5.30
CA PRO A 67 10.11 11.29 6.30
C PRO A 67 9.03 10.82 7.28
N PHE A 68 9.02 9.53 7.62
CA PHE A 68 7.94 8.92 8.42
C PHE A 68 7.69 9.66 9.75
N ILE A 69 8.74 10.07 10.45
CA ILE A 69 8.62 10.81 11.72
C ILE A 69 7.89 12.15 11.50
N ILE A 70 8.17 12.85 10.40
CA ILE A 70 7.50 14.12 10.07
C ILE A 70 6.02 13.87 9.75
N LEU A 71 5.73 12.82 8.98
CA LEU A 71 4.35 12.42 8.68
C LEU A 71 3.58 12.09 9.96
N LEU A 72 4.18 11.32 10.87
CA LEU A 72 3.57 10.94 12.15
C LEU A 72 3.16 12.17 12.96
N VAL A 73 4.08 13.13 13.13
CA VAL A 73 3.82 14.36 13.89
C VAL A 73 2.75 15.21 13.20
N TRP A 74 2.83 15.36 11.87
CA TRP A 74 1.84 16.10 11.09
C TRP A 74 0.44 15.47 11.17
N MET A 75 0.36 14.16 11.29
CA MET A 75 -0.89 13.41 11.37
C MET A 75 -1.55 13.40 12.75
N ILE A 76 -0.88 13.85 13.84
CA ILE A 76 -1.45 13.88 15.20
C ILE A 76 -2.90 14.40 15.28
N PRO A 77 -3.25 15.58 14.73
CA PRO A 77 -4.63 16.08 14.81
C PRO A 77 -5.62 15.15 14.09
N PHE A 78 -5.24 14.63 12.91
CA PHE A 78 -6.07 13.72 12.13
C PHE A 78 -6.24 12.37 12.83
N THR A 79 -5.17 11.81 13.38
CA THR A 79 -5.19 10.59 14.19
C THR A 79 -6.15 10.75 15.37
N ARG A 80 -6.10 11.88 16.09
CA ARG A 80 -7.00 12.13 17.21
C ARG A 80 -8.46 12.21 16.76
N VAL A 81 -8.76 12.70 15.56
CA VAL A 81 -10.12 12.70 15.00
C VAL A 81 -10.61 11.28 14.72
N ILE A 82 -9.75 10.39 14.21
CA ILE A 82 -10.15 9.01 13.86
C ILE A 82 -10.30 8.14 15.09
N VAL A 83 -9.31 8.14 15.98
CA VAL A 83 -9.22 7.17 17.10
C VAL A 83 -9.41 7.80 18.49
N GLY A 84 -9.62 9.12 18.58
CA GLY A 84 -9.83 9.83 19.84
C GLY A 84 -8.56 10.05 20.69
N THR A 85 -7.41 9.46 20.31
CA THR A 85 -6.14 9.56 21.02
C THR A 85 -4.96 9.75 20.06
N SER A 86 -3.86 10.32 20.56
CA SER A 86 -2.59 10.43 19.82
C SER A 86 -1.50 9.50 20.36
N ILE A 87 -1.83 8.68 21.36
CA ILE A 87 -0.89 7.78 22.05
C ILE A 87 -1.46 6.36 22.08
N GLY A 88 -0.57 5.39 21.90
CA GLY A 88 -0.88 3.96 21.99
C GLY A 88 -1.00 3.27 20.64
N LEU A 89 -1.30 1.98 20.69
CA LEU A 89 -1.34 1.08 19.53
C LEU A 89 -2.22 1.61 18.39
N GLN A 90 -3.47 1.97 18.70
CA GLN A 90 -4.45 2.42 17.72
C GLN A 90 -4.05 3.76 17.06
N ALA A 91 -3.43 4.66 17.83
CA ALA A 91 -2.96 5.93 17.30
C ALA A 91 -1.75 5.77 16.36
N ALA A 92 -0.86 4.81 16.64
CA ALA A 92 0.31 4.55 15.79
C ALA A 92 -0.06 3.92 14.44
N ILE A 93 -1.11 3.07 14.41
CA ILE A 93 -1.55 2.38 13.19
C ILE A 93 -1.96 3.36 12.07
N VAL A 94 -2.57 4.50 12.41
CA VAL A 94 -3.07 5.49 11.44
C VAL A 94 -1.94 6.08 10.58
N PRO A 95 -0.90 6.74 11.14
CA PRO A 95 0.21 7.26 10.35
C PRO A 95 1.04 6.16 9.68
N LEU A 96 1.19 4.99 10.31
CA LEU A 96 1.85 3.83 9.67
C LEU A 96 1.13 3.41 8.38
N THR A 97 -0.20 3.31 8.44
CA THR A 97 -1.04 2.98 7.28
C THR A 97 -0.89 4.00 6.15
N VAL A 98 -0.96 5.29 6.48
CA VAL A 98 -0.86 6.38 5.50
C VAL A 98 0.55 6.49 4.92
N GLY A 99 1.59 6.21 5.72
CA GLY A 99 2.97 6.14 5.23
C GLY A 99 3.21 4.94 4.31
N ALA A 100 2.61 3.79 4.61
CA ALA A 100 2.78 2.57 3.84
C ALA A 100 2.00 2.57 2.51
N ALA A 101 0.78 3.12 2.47
CA ALA A 101 -0.08 3.04 1.29
C ALA A 101 0.56 3.58 -0.02
N PRO A 102 1.23 4.75 -0.05
CA PRO A 102 1.93 5.25 -1.23
C PRO A 102 3.11 4.36 -1.67
N PHE A 103 3.83 3.78 -0.71
CA PHE A 103 4.91 2.85 -0.98
C PHE A 103 4.36 1.57 -1.63
N ILE A 104 3.32 0.98 -1.03
CA ILE A 104 2.62 -0.20 -1.55
C ILE A 104 2.06 0.08 -2.96
N ALA A 105 1.44 1.24 -3.17
CA ALA A 105 0.91 1.62 -4.48
C ALA A 105 1.97 1.58 -5.58
N ARG A 106 3.20 2.05 -5.29
CA ARG A 106 4.30 1.99 -6.24
C ARG A 106 4.80 0.55 -6.45
N MET A 107 4.87 -0.26 -5.40
CA MET A 107 5.24 -1.67 -5.54
C MET A 107 4.24 -2.45 -6.39
N VAL A 108 2.94 -2.24 -6.15
CA VAL A 108 1.86 -2.81 -6.96
C VAL A 108 1.99 -2.37 -8.41
N GLU A 109 2.18 -1.07 -8.66
CA GLU A 109 2.37 -0.54 -10.01
C GLU A 109 3.56 -1.21 -10.74
N ASN A 110 4.67 -1.43 -10.03
CA ASN A 110 5.85 -2.11 -10.57
C ASN A 110 5.58 -3.60 -10.83
N ALA A 111 4.93 -4.32 -9.90
CA ALA A 111 4.57 -5.73 -10.08
C ALA A 111 3.67 -5.93 -11.30
N LEU A 112 2.74 -5.00 -11.56
CA LEU A 112 1.87 -5.06 -12.74
C LEU A 112 2.63 -4.75 -14.05
N LEU A 113 3.71 -3.96 -14.00
CA LEU A 113 4.57 -3.70 -15.16
C LEU A 113 5.39 -4.92 -15.58
N GLU A 114 5.64 -5.86 -14.67
CA GLU A 114 6.38 -7.09 -14.97
C GLU A 114 5.53 -8.10 -15.78
N ILE A 115 4.20 -7.88 -15.85
CA ILE A 115 3.30 -8.74 -16.63
C ILE A 115 3.54 -8.53 -18.14
N PRO A 116 3.67 -9.63 -18.92
CA PRO A 116 3.78 -9.55 -20.37
C PRO A 116 2.59 -8.81 -21.02
N THR A 117 2.86 -7.83 -21.87
CA THR A 117 1.82 -7.05 -22.57
C THR A 117 0.92 -7.92 -23.45
N GLY A 118 1.43 -9.05 -23.96
CA GLY A 118 0.67 -9.99 -24.78
C GLY A 118 -0.55 -10.58 -24.07
N LEU A 119 -0.52 -10.74 -22.73
CA LEU A 119 -1.68 -11.19 -21.96
C LEU A 119 -2.79 -10.14 -21.97
N ILE A 120 -2.43 -8.86 -21.95
CA ILE A 120 -3.38 -7.74 -21.99
C ILE A 120 -3.99 -7.62 -23.39
N GLU A 121 -3.18 -7.77 -24.43
CA GLU A 121 -3.65 -7.77 -25.83
C GLU A 121 -4.60 -8.93 -26.11
N ALA A 122 -4.26 -10.15 -25.68
CA ALA A 122 -5.13 -11.31 -25.78
C ALA A 122 -6.45 -11.09 -25.05
N SER A 123 -6.40 -10.52 -23.84
CA SER A 123 -7.60 -10.22 -23.04
C SER A 123 -8.50 -9.18 -23.70
N ARG A 124 -7.92 -8.16 -24.33
CA ARG A 124 -8.67 -7.17 -25.11
C ARG A 124 -9.28 -7.77 -26.38
N ALA A 125 -8.56 -8.66 -27.07
CA ALA A 125 -9.06 -9.36 -28.25
C ALA A 125 -10.25 -10.28 -27.92
N MET A 126 -10.28 -10.83 -26.70
CA MET A 126 -11.44 -11.58 -26.17
C MET A 126 -12.63 -10.68 -25.77
N GLY A 127 -12.54 -9.34 -25.92
CA GLY A 127 -13.60 -8.40 -25.56
C GLY A 127 -13.74 -8.15 -24.05
N ALA A 128 -12.70 -8.43 -23.25
CA ALA A 128 -12.76 -8.20 -21.82
C ALA A 128 -12.82 -6.70 -21.49
N THR A 129 -13.74 -6.31 -20.60
CA THR A 129 -13.82 -4.95 -20.06
C THR A 129 -12.59 -4.61 -19.20
N PRO A 130 -12.23 -3.33 -19.01
CA PRO A 130 -11.09 -2.93 -18.19
C PRO A 130 -11.09 -3.55 -16.78
N MET A 131 -12.25 -3.59 -16.12
CA MET A 131 -12.39 -4.19 -14.79
C MET A 131 -12.20 -5.71 -14.80
N GLN A 132 -12.62 -6.39 -15.87
CA GLN A 132 -12.36 -7.82 -16.06
C GLN A 132 -10.88 -8.09 -16.27
N ILE A 133 -10.18 -7.28 -17.08
CA ILE A 133 -8.73 -7.42 -17.28
C ILE A 133 -8.00 -7.24 -15.94
N VAL A 134 -8.36 -6.23 -15.15
CA VAL A 134 -7.77 -6.02 -13.81
C VAL A 134 -7.99 -7.23 -12.90
N ARG A 135 -9.24 -7.66 -12.73
CA ARG A 135 -9.58 -8.68 -11.73
C ARG A 135 -9.24 -10.11 -12.15
N LYS A 136 -9.33 -10.42 -13.44
CA LYS A 136 -9.19 -11.80 -13.95
C LYS A 136 -7.83 -12.07 -14.58
N VAL A 137 -7.04 -11.05 -14.88
CA VAL A 137 -5.77 -11.21 -15.61
C VAL A 137 -4.66 -10.53 -14.82
N LEU A 138 -4.71 -9.21 -14.63
CA LEU A 138 -3.62 -8.48 -14.00
C LEU A 138 -3.37 -8.91 -12.55
N LEU A 139 -4.40 -8.94 -11.69
CA LEU A 139 -4.21 -9.28 -10.27
C LEU A 139 -3.79 -10.75 -10.05
N PRO A 140 -4.39 -11.76 -10.73
CA PRO A 140 -3.93 -13.14 -10.61
C PRO A 140 -2.49 -13.35 -11.12
N GLU A 141 -2.13 -12.75 -12.25
CA GLU A 141 -0.79 -12.90 -12.84
C GLU A 141 0.28 -12.13 -12.04
N ALA A 142 -0.06 -10.98 -11.45
CA ALA A 142 0.85 -10.24 -10.57
C ALA A 142 0.96 -10.85 -9.15
N LEU A 143 0.18 -11.87 -8.80
CA LEU A 143 0.09 -12.37 -7.43
C LEU A 143 1.45 -12.69 -6.79
N PRO A 144 2.41 -13.37 -7.47
CA PRO A 144 3.73 -13.60 -6.89
C PRO A 144 4.48 -12.30 -6.54
N GLY A 145 4.40 -11.30 -7.42
CA GLY A 145 4.99 -9.98 -7.20
C GLY A 145 4.28 -9.20 -6.08
N LEU A 146 2.96 -9.32 -5.98
CA LEU A 146 2.17 -8.71 -4.90
C LEU A 146 2.49 -9.33 -3.54
N VAL A 147 2.68 -10.65 -3.47
CA VAL A 147 3.11 -11.33 -2.24
C VAL A 147 4.53 -10.90 -1.86
N ASN A 148 5.44 -10.76 -2.83
CA ASN A 148 6.78 -10.23 -2.55
C ASN A 148 6.72 -8.79 -2.02
N ALA A 149 5.90 -7.93 -2.64
CA ALA A 149 5.66 -6.56 -2.17
C ALA A 149 5.09 -6.52 -0.76
N ALA A 150 4.18 -7.45 -0.42
CA ALA A 150 3.63 -7.57 0.93
C ALA A 150 4.70 -7.94 1.95
N THR A 151 5.56 -8.90 1.63
CA THR A 151 6.69 -9.29 2.48
C THR A 151 7.63 -8.13 2.76
N ILE A 152 8.03 -7.38 1.71
CA ILE A 152 8.91 -6.21 1.87
C ILE A 152 8.24 -5.13 2.71
N THR A 153 6.95 -4.89 2.47
CA THR A 153 6.17 -3.89 3.23
C THR A 153 6.09 -4.24 4.71
N LEU A 154 5.77 -5.50 5.05
CA LEU A 154 5.68 -5.94 6.43
C LEU A 154 7.04 -5.83 7.15
N ILE A 155 8.15 -6.15 6.47
CA ILE A 155 9.49 -5.98 7.03
C ILE A 155 9.82 -4.50 7.26
N THR A 156 9.41 -3.62 6.34
CA THR A 156 9.71 -2.18 6.40
C THR A 156 8.93 -1.46 7.51
N LEU A 157 7.81 -2.04 7.97
CA LEU A 157 6.96 -1.50 9.03
C LEU A 157 7.47 -1.81 10.45
N VAL A 158 8.45 -2.72 10.58
CA VAL A 158 9.07 -3.15 11.85
C VAL A 158 10.24 -2.25 12.22
#